data_AF-A0A7V0X161-F1
#
_entry.id   AF-A0A7V0X161-F1
#
_cell.length_a   1.000
_cell.length_b   1.000
_cell.length_c   1.000
_cell.angle_alpha   90.00
_cell.angle_beta   90.00
_cell.angle_gamma   90.00
#
_symmetry.space_group_name_H-M   'P 1'
#
loop_
_entity.id
_entity.type
_entity.pdbx_description
1 polymer ?
#
loop_
_entity_poly.entity_id
_entity_poly.type
_entity_poly.pdbx_seq_one_letter_code
_entity_poly.pdbx_strand_id
1 'polypeptide(L)'
;MKKGKDRLRRVVIVGATPAGIAAANKLGETGIPVTLVDRDTDLDEKLSRDEWTLPSGVRLNYAHRPGLIRILRNPGIRVIMPADVTSIKHSPQGFSVRIARRPTYINEENCVLCGRCAEVCAVTDADGRKAVRFNGRGSLPGRPVIEKRNEPLCQANCPLGVNVQGYMALTKEGKYRDALELIRERNVLPSVCGRVCTHPCESACRRGEWDDPLAIREIKRFVADHASDDAPDGPSPAAGPLDAAAAGWRVAVIGSGPAGLTAAAELARHGCAVTVYEKEKEAGGLLRYAVGDYRLPPEALRRDIGYIENLGVAIETGRPVRPEKDLASLLKKHDAVIAATGAWRDRR
;
A
#
# COMPACT_ATOMS: atom_id res chain seq x y z
N MET A 1 -44.97 34.43 15.32
CA MET A 1 -43.62 34.13 15.85
C MET A 1 -42.87 33.24 14.87
N LYS A 2 -41.84 33.77 14.20
CA LYS A 2 -40.93 32.95 13.38
C LYS A 2 -40.26 31.93 14.30
N LYS A 3 -40.53 30.64 14.14
CA LYS A 3 -39.77 29.56 14.80
C LYS A 3 -38.29 29.82 14.54
N GLY A 4 -37.53 30.11 15.60
CA GLY A 4 -36.08 30.24 15.52
C GLY A 4 -35.52 28.97 14.88
N LYS A 5 -34.77 29.10 13.79
CA LYS A 5 -34.06 27.96 13.20
C LYS A 5 -33.07 27.46 14.24
N ASP A 6 -33.42 26.36 14.89
CA ASP A 6 -32.59 25.64 15.83
C ASP A 6 -31.40 25.05 15.06
N ARG A 7 -30.38 25.90 14.84
CA ARG A 7 -29.14 25.54 14.17
C ARG A 7 -28.27 24.86 15.23
N LEU A 8 -28.47 23.57 15.48
CA LEU A 8 -27.49 22.75 16.19
C LEU A 8 -26.23 22.65 15.30
N ARG A 9 -25.32 23.60 15.51
CA ARG A 9 -24.08 23.76 14.72
C ARG A 9 -23.10 22.69 15.18
N ARG A 10 -22.70 21.80 14.26
CA ARG A 10 -21.53 20.94 14.46
C ARG A 10 -20.32 21.81 14.81
N VAL A 11 -19.50 21.37 15.75
CA VAL A 11 -18.32 22.11 16.20
C VAL A 11 -17.07 21.39 15.72
N VAL A 12 -16.10 22.14 15.20
CA VAL A 12 -14.76 21.62 14.92
C VAL A 12 -13.81 22.22 15.96
N ILE A 13 -13.16 21.35 16.73
CA ILE A 13 -12.13 21.73 17.69
C ILE A 13 -10.78 21.44 17.04
N VAL A 14 -9.97 22.47 16.88
CA VAL A 14 -8.63 22.36 16.31
C VAL A 14 -7.62 22.41 17.45
N GLY A 15 -6.95 21.30 17.70
CA GLY A 15 -6.02 21.14 18.82
C GLY A 15 -6.67 20.48 20.03
N ALA A 16 -6.19 19.30 20.37
CA ALA A 16 -6.44 18.57 21.61
C ALA A 16 -5.55 19.11 22.75
N THR A 17 -5.66 20.40 23.01
CA THR A 17 -5.10 21.05 24.21
C THR A 17 -6.01 20.77 25.41
N PRO A 18 -5.63 21.11 26.66
CA PRO A 18 -6.51 20.94 27.82
C PRO A 18 -7.89 21.59 27.61
N ALA A 19 -7.91 22.80 27.03
CA ALA A 19 -9.15 23.50 26.69
C ALA A 19 -9.95 22.79 25.60
N GLY A 20 -9.27 22.28 24.55
CA GLY A 20 -9.91 21.51 23.49
C GLY A 20 -10.55 20.21 23.98
N ILE A 21 -9.85 19.48 24.87
CA ILE A 21 -10.35 18.25 25.51
C ILE A 21 -11.54 18.54 26.42
N ALA A 22 -11.46 19.60 27.24
CA ALA A 22 -12.57 20.01 28.10
C ALA A 22 -13.80 20.42 27.26
N ALA A 23 -13.59 21.20 26.19
CA ALA A 23 -14.66 21.60 25.28
C ALA A 23 -15.28 20.40 24.55
N ALA A 24 -14.46 19.46 24.06
CA ALA A 24 -14.94 18.25 23.39
C ALA A 24 -15.84 17.41 24.32
N ASN A 25 -15.40 17.18 25.57
CA ASN A 25 -16.20 16.49 26.56
C ASN A 25 -17.52 17.21 26.83
N LYS A 26 -17.47 18.51 27.10
CA LYS A 26 -18.67 19.28 27.46
C LYS A 26 -19.69 19.33 26.32
N LEU A 27 -19.23 19.57 25.10
CA LEU A 27 -20.09 19.61 23.91
C LEU A 27 -20.65 18.23 23.55
N GLY A 28 -19.86 17.17 23.74
CA GLY A 28 -20.33 15.80 23.56
C GLY A 28 -21.38 15.39 24.59
N GLU A 29 -21.27 15.85 25.83
CA GLU A 29 -22.28 15.65 26.88
C GLU A 29 -23.59 16.37 26.57
N THR A 30 -23.54 17.54 25.92
CA THR A 30 -24.74 18.27 25.48
C THR A 30 -25.31 17.78 24.16
N GLY A 31 -24.76 16.71 23.57
CA GLY A 31 -25.23 16.12 22.32
C GLY A 31 -24.90 16.93 21.06
N ILE A 32 -24.02 17.93 21.15
CA ILE A 32 -23.57 18.69 19.98
C ILE A 32 -22.51 17.85 19.24
N PRO A 33 -22.68 17.59 17.94
CA PRO A 33 -21.67 16.83 17.21
C PRO A 33 -20.35 17.58 17.13
N VAL A 34 -19.26 16.94 17.53
CA VAL A 34 -17.91 17.51 17.56
C VAL A 34 -16.99 16.77 16.61
N THR A 35 -16.13 17.50 15.89
CA THR A 35 -14.96 16.94 15.22
C THR A 35 -13.70 17.48 15.89
N LEU A 36 -12.96 16.64 16.58
CA LEU A 36 -11.68 16.99 17.20
C LEU A 36 -10.56 16.65 16.21
N VAL A 37 -9.75 17.65 15.84
CA VAL A 37 -8.66 17.52 14.88
C VAL A 37 -7.36 17.88 15.57
N ASP A 38 -6.35 17.03 15.47
CA ASP A 38 -5.03 17.32 16.03
C ASP A 38 -3.91 16.72 15.18
N ARG A 39 -2.74 17.38 15.21
CA ARG A 39 -1.55 17.01 14.44
C ARG A 39 -0.77 15.87 15.08
N ASP A 40 -0.80 15.79 16.41
CA ASP A 40 -0.14 14.73 17.16
C ASP A 40 -0.81 13.38 16.89
N THR A 41 -0.04 12.31 17.01
CA THR A 41 -0.51 10.95 16.73
C THR A 41 -1.09 10.27 17.96
N ASP A 42 -0.69 10.74 19.14
CA ASP A 42 -1.04 10.15 20.43
C ASP A 42 -1.34 11.25 21.46
N LEU A 43 -2.58 11.30 21.92
CA LEU A 43 -3.04 12.19 22.97
C LEU A 43 -2.40 11.89 24.32
N ASP A 44 -2.09 10.62 24.60
CA ASP A 44 -1.48 10.24 25.86
C ASP A 44 -0.06 10.84 25.95
N GLU A 45 0.72 10.66 24.89
CA GLU A 45 2.05 11.28 24.76
C GLU A 45 1.96 12.82 24.76
N LYS A 46 1.10 13.41 23.93
CA LYS A 46 0.92 14.87 23.83
C LYS A 46 0.60 15.49 25.19
N LEU A 47 -0.36 14.94 25.92
CA LEU A 47 -0.84 15.48 27.20
C LEU A 47 0.03 15.05 28.39
N SER A 48 1.08 14.27 28.14
CA SER A 48 2.12 13.94 29.13
C SER A 48 3.30 14.93 29.11
N ARG A 49 3.35 15.86 28.15
CA ARG A 49 4.40 16.89 28.07
C ARG A 49 4.37 17.80 29.30
N ASP A 50 5.55 18.31 29.68
CA ASP A 50 5.70 19.09 30.91
C ASP A 50 4.85 20.38 30.91
N GLU A 51 4.59 20.96 29.73
CA GLU A 51 3.70 22.10 29.52
C GLU A 51 2.25 21.87 29.97
N TRP A 52 1.82 20.61 30.09
CA TRP A 52 0.48 20.21 30.55
C TRP A 52 0.49 19.61 31.96
N THR A 53 1.55 19.85 32.74
CA THR A 53 1.61 19.45 34.14
C THR A 53 0.75 20.38 34.99
N LEU A 54 -0.13 19.79 35.81
CA LEU A 54 -0.97 20.54 36.73
C LEU A 54 -0.14 21.09 37.91
N PRO A 55 -0.62 22.12 38.64
CA PRO A 55 0.05 22.62 39.84
C PRO A 55 0.32 21.55 40.91
N SER A 56 -0.45 20.45 40.89
CA SER A 56 -0.24 19.27 41.75
C SER A 56 0.96 18.40 41.35
N GLY A 57 1.64 18.69 40.24
CA GLY A 57 2.71 17.87 39.66
C GLY A 57 2.21 16.70 38.81
N VAL A 58 0.89 16.49 38.71
CA VAL A 58 0.30 15.42 37.90
C VAL A 58 0.15 15.86 36.45
N ARG A 59 0.59 15.03 35.50
CA ARG A 59 0.42 15.27 34.06
C ARG A 59 -1.03 15.09 33.63
N LEU A 60 -1.48 15.90 32.68
CA LEU A 60 -2.89 15.94 32.28
C LEU A 60 -3.40 14.63 31.68
N ASN A 61 -2.55 13.90 30.95
CA ASN A 61 -2.91 12.60 30.40
C ASN A 61 -3.37 11.60 31.48
N TYR A 62 -2.75 11.64 32.67
CA TYR A 62 -3.15 10.85 33.83
C TYR A 62 -4.37 11.47 34.54
N ALA A 63 -4.32 12.77 34.83
CA ALA A 63 -5.38 13.44 35.58
C ALA A 63 -6.75 13.40 34.87
N HIS A 64 -6.76 13.47 33.53
CA HIS A 64 -7.97 13.53 32.72
C HIS A 64 -8.20 12.26 31.87
N ARG A 65 -7.54 11.15 32.21
CA ARG A 65 -7.64 9.87 31.48
C ARG A 65 -9.09 9.43 31.21
N PRO A 66 -10.04 9.46 32.18
CA PRO A 66 -11.41 9.03 31.94
C PRO A 66 -12.13 9.89 30.89
N GLY A 67 -11.84 11.19 30.85
CA GLY A 67 -12.44 12.09 29.88
C GLY A 67 -11.84 11.95 28.47
N LEU A 68 -10.58 11.54 28.34
CA LEU A 68 -10.02 11.17 27.02
C LEU A 68 -10.70 9.92 26.47
N ILE A 69 -10.91 8.92 27.32
CA ILE A 69 -11.66 7.70 26.94
C ILE A 69 -13.11 8.03 26.59
N ARG A 70 -13.76 8.94 27.34
CA ARG A 70 -15.11 9.42 27.03
C ARG A 70 -15.18 10.05 25.65
N ILE A 71 -14.21 10.89 25.28
CA ILE A 71 -14.14 11.49 23.93
C ILE A 71 -14.09 10.40 22.86
N LEU A 72 -13.18 9.42 23.01
CA LEU A 72 -12.95 8.39 22.00
C LEU A 72 -14.10 7.39 21.85
N ARG A 73 -14.88 7.17 22.91
CA ARG A 73 -16.04 6.26 22.90
C ARG A 73 -17.36 6.96 22.60
N ASN A 74 -17.39 8.29 22.52
CA ASN A 74 -18.61 9.03 22.25
C ASN A 74 -18.91 9.05 20.74
N PRO A 75 -20.03 8.46 20.28
CA PRO A 75 -20.37 8.42 18.85
C PRO A 75 -20.66 9.81 18.25
N GLY A 76 -20.97 10.81 19.09
CA GLY A 76 -21.14 12.21 18.68
C GLY A 76 -19.83 12.97 18.51
N ILE A 77 -18.69 12.40 18.91
CA ILE A 77 -17.37 13.03 18.75
C ILE A 77 -16.53 12.22 17.75
N ARG A 78 -16.21 12.86 16.63
CA ARG A 78 -15.29 12.32 15.63
C ARG A 78 -13.88 12.83 15.91
N VAL A 79 -12.96 11.94 16.24
CA VAL A 79 -11.54 12.29 16.40
C VAL A 79 -10.80 12.00 15.09
N ILE A 80 -10.11 13.00 14.55
CA ILE A 80 -9.31 12.90 13.32
C ILE A 80 -7.86 13.25 13.65
N MET A 81 -7.05 12.22 13.83
CA MET A 81 -5.63 12.33 14.20
C MET A 81 -4.83 11.20 13.55
N PRO A 82 -3.57 11.46 13.13
CA PRO A 82 -2.98 12.78 12.92
C PRO A 82 -3.60 13.50 11.70
N ALA A 83 -3.91 14.79 11.84
CA ALA A 83 -4.44 15.60 10.75
C ALA A 83 -4.16 17.11 10.90
N ASP A 84 -4.03 17.77 9.76
CA ASP A 84 -3.87 19.22 9.66
C ASP A 84 -5.15 19.89 9.18
N VAL A 85 -5.47 21.05 9.75
CA VAL A 85 -6.45 21.96 9.15
C VAL A 85 -5.74 22.81 8.11
N THR A 86 -6.09 22.64 6.84
CA THR A 86 -5.44 23.32 5.70
C THR A 86 -6.11 24.64 5.33
N SER A 87 -7.43 24.75 5.54
CA SER A 87 -8.13 26.03 5.35
C SER A 87 -9.40 26.10 6.18
N ILE A 88 -9.74 27.32 6.60
CA ILE A 88 -10.99 27.65 7.29
C ILE A 88 -11.60 28.82 6.51
N LYS A 89 -12.80 28.62 5.96
CA LYS A 89 -13.56 29.65 5.25
C LYS A 89 -14.84 29.94 6.01
N HIS A 90 -15.12 31.22 6.25
CA HIS A 90 -16.38 31.63 6.87
C HIS A 90 -17.46 31.83 5.80
N SER A 91 -18.69 31.40 6.09
CA SER A 91 -19.87 31.63 5.27
C SER A 91 -21.05 32.10 6.15
N PRO A 92 -22.12 32.68 5.57
CA PRO A 92 -23.33 33.03 6.32
C PRO A 92 -24.02 31.83 7.01
N GLN A 93 -23.67 30.59 6.62
CA GLN A 93 -24.16 29.36 7.25
C GLN A 93 -23.21 28.80 8.33
N GLY A 94 -21.98 29.31 8.48
CA GLY A 94 -21.01 28.86 9.48
C GLY A 94 -19.57 28.85 8.97
N PHE A 95 -18.82 27.81 9.32
CA PHE A 95 -17.44 27.62 8.85
C PHE A 95 -17.34 26.37 7.96
N SER A 96 -16.57 26.48 6.88
CA SER A 96 -16.13 25.37 6.05
C SER A 96 -14.65 25.10 6.33
N VAL A 97 -14.34 23.92 6.86
CA VAL A 97 -12.99 23.53 7.27
C VAL A 97 -12.49 22.41 6.37
N ARG A 98 -11.31 22.56 5.77
CA ARG A 98 -10.63 21.50 5.01
C ARG A 98 -9.59 20.84 5.89
N ILE A 99 -9.75 19.55 6.13
CA ILE A 99 -8.87 18.73 6.96
C ILE A 99 -8.07 17.79 6.06
N ALA A 100 -6.75 17.82 6.15
CA ALA A 100 -5.85 16.88 5.50
C ALA A 100 -5.38 15.85 6.53
N ARG A 101 -5.81 14.60 6.36
CA ARG A 101 -5.35 13.49 7.20
C ARG A 101 -3.93 13.11 6.81
N ARG A 102 -3.04 12.96 7.78
CA ARG A 102 -1.69 12.44 7.52
C ARG A 102 -1.73 10.91 7.44
N PRO A 103 -1.07 10.28 6.46
CA PRO A 103 -1.01 8.83 6.38
C PRO A 103 -0.19 8.27 7.56
N THR A 104 -0.76 7.32 8.28
CA THR A 104 -0.05 6.58 9.35
C THR A 104 0.60 5.30 8.85
N TYR A 105 0.27 4.88 7.61
CA TYR A 105 0.69 3.63 6.98
C TYR A 105 0.35 2.37 7.80
N ILE A 106 -0.65 2.48 8.69
CA ILE A 106 -1.21 1.37 9.47
C ILE A 106 -2.68 1.24 9.10
N ASN A 107 -3.11 0.02 8.77
CA ASN A 107 -4.52 -0.27 8.55
C ASN A 107 -5.27 -0.26 9.89
N GLU A 108 -6.19 0.70 10.03
CA GLU A 108 -6.93 0.92 11.29
C GLU A 108 -7.93 -0.18 11.61
N GLU A 109 -8.45 -0.86 10.59
CA GLU A 109 -9.45 -1.93 10.74
C GLU A 109 -8.81 -3.20 11.30
N ASN A 110 -7.53 -3.43 10.97
CA ASN A 110 -6.79 -4.63 11.37
C ASN A 110 -5.98 -4.44 12.67
N CYS A 111 -5.85 -3.21 13.18
CA CYS A 111 -4.97 -2.92 14.31
C CYS A 111 -5.63 -3.23 15.65
N VAL A 112 -5.15 -4.28 16.34
CA VAL A 112 -5.62 -4.67 17.68
C VAL A 112 -4.70 -4.22 18.82
N LEU A 113 -3.82 -3.23 18.58
CA LEU A 113 -2.92 -2.69 19.60
C LEU A 113 -1.95 -3.69 20.25
N CYS A 114 -1.57 -4.76 19.53
CA CYS A 114 -0.68 -5.78 20.06
C CYS A 114 0.80 -5.37 20.12
N GLY A 115 1.21 -4.32 19.38
CA GLY A 115 2.60 -3.84 19.36
C GLY A 115 3.56 -4.65 18.48
N ARG A 116 3.17 -5.82 17.98
CA ARG A 116 4.02 -6.70 17.15
C ARG A 116 4.64 -5.99 15.95
N CYS A 117 3.93 -5.07 15.32
CA CYS A 117 4.45 -4.31 14.18
C CYS A 117 5.67 -3.44 14.54
N ALA A 118 5.77 -2.95 15.78
CA ALA A 118 6.95 -2.23 16.26
C ALA A 118 8.11 -3.19 16.55
N GLU A 119 7.82 -4.36 17.13
CA GLU A 119 8.80 -5.41 17.44
C GLU A 119 9.47 -5.96 16.18
N VAL A 120 8.69 -6.30 15.15
CA VAL A 120 9.20 -6.92 13.91
C VAL A 120 9.65 -5.91 12.86
N CYS A 121 9.59 -4.60 13.15
CA CYS A 121 9.87 -3.54 12.19
C CYS A 121 11.32 -3.64 11.69
N ALA A 122 11.47 -3.84 10.37
CA ALA A 122 12.78 -3.97 9.73
C ALA A 122 13.52 -2.63 9.52
N VAL A 123 12.83 -1.52 9.75
CA VAL A 123 13.34 -0.19 9.49
C VAL A 123 13.75 0.46 10.81
N THR A 124 15.02 0.80 10.91
CA THR A 124 15.61 1.53 12.03
C THR A 124 16.17 2.85 11.51
N ASP A 125 15.96 3.94 12.24
CA ASP A 125 16.54 5.24 11.94
C ASP A 125 18.03 5.30 12.34
N ALA A 126 18.68 6.44 12.08
CA ALA A 126 20.10 6.63 12.40
C ALA A 126 20.40 6.57 13.91
N ASP A 127 19.40 6.84 14.75
CA ASP A 127 19.51 6.85 16.21
C ASP A 127 19.16 5.47 16.83
N GLY A 128 18.93 4.44 16.01
CA GLY A 128 18.58 3.10 16.47
C GLY A 128 17.10 2.90 16.80
N ARG A 129 16.23 3.89 16.55
CA ARG A 129 14.79 3.79 16.83
C ARG A 129 14.05 3.13 15.67
N LYS A 130 13.03 2.33 15.97
CA LYS A 130 12.17 1.72 14.97
C LYS A 130 11.32 2.77 14.26
N ALA A 131 11.08 2.58 12.96
CA ALA A 131 10.26 3.49 12.17
C ALA A 131 8.78 3.49 12.60
N VAL A 132 8.29 2.34 13.08
CA VAL A 132 6.97 2.22 13.70
C VAL A 132 7.09 2.71 15.14
N ARG A 133 6.43 3.83 15.46
CA ARG A 133 6.31 4.34 16.83
C ARG A 133 5.09 3.74 17.49
N PHE A 134 5.29 3.17 18.67
CA PHE A 134 4.21 2.60 19.48
C PHE A 134 4.50 2.83 20.96
N ASN A 135 3.67 3.65 21.62
CA ASN A 135 3.83 4.01 23.04
C ASN A 135 3.09 3.05 23.98
N GLY A 136 2.81 1.83 23.52
CA GLY A 136 2.09 0.81 24.27
C GLY A 136 0.56 0.94 24.20
N ARG A 137 -0.12 0.05 24.92
CA ARG A 137 -1.60 -0.02 24.97
C ARG A 137 -2.25 1.22 25.60
N GLY A 138 -1.44 2.06 26.25
CA GLY A 138 -1.87 3.33 26.82
C GLY A 138 -2.10 4.44 25.79
N SER A 139 -1.58 4.29 24.56
CA SER A 139 -1.72 5.30 23.51
C SER A 139 -3.19 5.60 23.21
N LEU A 140 -3.54 6.86 22.89
CA LEU A 140 -4.91 7.32 22.62
C LEU A 140 -4.93 8.16 21.33
N PRO A 141 -5.63 7.77 20.25
CA PRO A 141 -6.65 6.72 20.13
C PRO A 141 -6.11 5.29 20.10
N GLY A 142 -4.81 5.09 20.33
CA GLY A 142 -4.26 3.75 20.45
C GLY A 142 -3.93 3.15 19.11
N ARG A 143 -2.97 3.73 18.38
CA ARG A 143 -2.48 3.14 17.14
C ARG A 143 -0.97 3.38 17.01
N PRO A 144 -0.20 2.35 16.61
CA PRO A 144 1.13 2.56 16.08
C PRO A 144 1.07 3.51 14.88
N VAL A 145 2.13 4.26 14.68
CA VAL A 145 2.24 5.18 13.54
C VAL A 145 3.59 5.06 12.89
N ILE A 146 3.62 5.14 11.56
CA ILE A 146 4.85 5.36 10.81
C ILE A 146 4.83 6.81 10.37
N GLU A 147 5.71 7.63 10.96
CA GLU A 147 5.87 9.00 10.52
C GLU A 147 6.78 9.04 9.29
N LYS A 148 6.17 9.17 8.12
CA LYS A 148 6.90 9.37 6.86
C LYS A 148 6.75 10.81 6.41
N ARG A 149 7.87 11.52 6.23
CA ARG A 149 7.85 12.93 5.81
C ARG A 149 7.21 13.11 4.44
N ASN A 150 7.57 12.23 3.48
CA ASN A 150 7.09 12.24 2.10
C ASN A 150 7.18 10.83 1.48
N GLU A 151 6.47 10.61 0.38
CA GLU A 151 6.75 9.48 -0.49
C GLU A 151 8.20 9.56 -1.02
N PRO A 152 8.97 8.46 -0.99
CA PRO A 152 10.37 8.50 -1.39
C PRO A 152 10.46 8.57 -2.91
N LEU A 153 11.40 9.37 -3.43
CA LEU A 153 11.56 9.61 -4.86
C LEU A 153 11.74 8.31 -5.67
N CYS A 154 12.42 7.31 -5.12
CA CYS A 154 12.58 6.01 -5.77
C CYS A 154 11.25 5.26 -5.98
N GLN A 155 10.26 5.46 -5.12
CA GLN A 155 8.90 4.91 -5.28
C GLN A 155 8.08 5.78 -6.22
N ALA A 156 8.09 7.11 -6.02
CA ALA A 156 7.35 8.06 -6.83
C ALA A 156 7.77 8.05 -8.32
N ASN A 157 9.04 7.79 -8.62
CA ASN A 157 9.56 7.70 -9.99
C ASN A 157 9.53 6.28 -10.56
N CYS A 158 9.11 5.28 -9.78
CA CYS A 158 8.86 3.96 -10.32
C CYS A 158 7.50 3.97 -11.01
N PRO A 159 7.39 3.63 -12.30
CA PRO A 159 6.09 3.59 -13.00
C PRO A 159 5.08 2.63 -12.35
N LEU A 160 5.56 1.64 -11.60
CA LEU A 160 4.76 0.65 -10.88
C LEU A 160 4.51 1.04 -9.41
N GLY A 161 5.14 2.12 -8.90
CA GLY A 161 5.02 2.54 -7.51
C GLY A 161 5.55 1.53 -6.49
N VAL A 162 6.52 0.68 -6.86
CA VAL A 162 7.08 -0.36 -6.00
C VAL A 162 7.70 0.26 -4.74
N ASN A 163 7.43 -0.35 -3.56
CA ASN A 163 7.97 0.10 -2.28
C ASN A 163 9.46 -0.24 -2.13
N VAL A 164 10.33 0.56 -2.77
CA VAL A 164 11.78 0.37 -2.75
C VAL A 164 12.35 0.35 -1.35
N GLN A 165 11.98 1.31 -0.50
CA GLN A 165 12.52 1.37 0.85
C GLN A 165 12.18 0.12 1.68
N GLY A 166 10.97 -0.42 1.51
CA GLY A 166 10.52 -1.60 2.25
C GLY A 166 11.33 -2.84 1.89
N TYR A 167 11.46 -3.17 0.60
CA TYR A 167 12.18 -4.39 0.23
C TYR A 167 13.69 -4.26 0.46
N MET A 168 14.26 -3.04 0.41
CA MET A 168 15.66 -2.81 0.81
C MET A 168 15.88 -3.11 2.29
N ALA A 169 14.96 -2.67 3.16
CA ALA A 169 15.05 -2.94 4.58
C ALA A 169 14.93 -4.44 4.88
N LEU A 170 13.97 -5.13 4.24
CA LEU A 170 13.82 -6.58 4.35
C LEU A 170 15.07 -7.34 3.85
N THR A 171 15.63 -6.90 2.72
CA THR A 171 16.87 -7.48 2.17
C THR A 171 18.04 -7.32 3.14
N LYS A 172 18.18 -6.14 3.76
CA LYS A 172 19.22 -5.88 4.77
C LYS A 172 19.12 -6.83 5.97
N GLU A 173 17.91 -7.24 6.34
CA GLU A 173 17.67 -8.21 7.43
C GLU A 173 17.75 -9.68 6.99
N GLY A 174 18.11 -9.96 5.73
CA GLY A 174 18.15 -11.33 5.20
C GLY A 174 16.77 -11.93 4.89
N LYS A 175 15.69 -11.14 4.96
CA LYS A 175 14.30 -11.57 4.71
C LYS A 175 13.99 -11.52 3.21
N TYR A 176 14.71 -12.30 2.42
CA TYR A 176 14.61 -12.23 0.95
C TYR A 176 13.24 -12.63 0.40
N ARG A 177 12.59 -13.63 1.01
CA ARG A 177 11.24 -14.05 0.64
C ARG A 177 10.21 -12.93 0.85
N ASP A 178 10.23 -12.30 2.03
CA ASP A 178 9.34 -11.17 2.33
C ASP A 178 9.63 -9.98 1.41
N ALA A 179 10.90 -9.73 1.09
CA ALA A 179 11.31 -8.70 0.14
C ALA A 179 10.75 -8.97 -1.26
N LEU A 180 10.81 -10.22 -1.74
CA LEU A 180 10.28 -10.62 -3.04
C LEU A 180 8.76 -10.48 -3.10
N GLU A 181 8.05 -10.92 -2.05
CA GLU A 181 6.59 -10.78 -1.97
C GLU A 181 6.16 -9.31 -1.93
N LEU A 182 6.88 -8.46 -1.19
CA LEU A 182 6.63 -7.01 -1.19
C LEU A 182 6.86 -6.37 -2.57
N ILE A 183 7.83 -6.85 -3.35
CA ILE A 183 7.99 -6.41 -4.75
C ILE A 183 6.78 -6.87 -5.59
N ARG A 184 6.35 -8.12 -5.40
CA ARG A 184 5.24 -8.76 -6.14
C ARG A 184 3.88 -8.12 -5.90
N GLU A 185 3.69 -7.39 -4.81
CA GLU A 185 2.47 -6.57 -4.60
C GLU A 185 2.21 -5.60 -5.76
N ARG A 186 3.27 -5.11 -6.43
CA ARG A 186 3.17 -4.12 -7.52
C ARG A 186 3.84 -4.55 -8.82
N ASN A 187 4.73 -5.53 -8.78
CA ASN A 187 5.47 -6.00 -9.94
C ASN A 187 5.52 -7.52 -9.99
N VAL A 188 4.75 -8.13 -10.89
CA VAL A 188 4.71 -9.59 -11.06
C VAL A 188 5.88 -10.14 -11.90
N LEU A 189 6.74 -9.25 -12.45
CA LEU A 189 7.93 -9.62 -13.22
C LEU A 189 9.23 -9.10 -12.55
N PRO A 190 9.50 -9.43 -11.27
CA PRO A 190 10.67 -8.92 -10.56
C PRO A 190 12.00 -9.41 -11.15
N SER A 191 12.08 -10.66 -11.61
CA SER A 191 13.31 -11.24 -12.18
C SER A 191 13.68 -10.58 -13.49
N VAL A 192 12.67 -10.23 -14.31
CA VAL A 192 12.82 -9.45 -15.54
C VAL A 192 13.23 -8.01 -15.21
N CYS A 193 12.49 -7.30 -14.35
CA CYS A 193 12.79 -5.91 -14.02
C CYS A 193 14.12 -5.73 -13.25
N GLY A 194 14.62 -6.77 -12.59
CA GLY A 194 15.98 -6.78 -12.03
C GLY A 194 17.09 -6.77 -13.09
N ARG A 195 16.77 -7.01 -14.37
CA ARG A 195 17.76 -7.12 -15.45
C ARG A 195 17.58 -6.06 -16.53
N VAL A 196 16.35 -5.86 -17.01
CA VAL A 196 16.11 -5.01 -18.20
C VAL A 196 15.56 -3.62 -17.88
N CYS A 197 15.20 -3.34 -16.63
CA CYS A 197 14.65 -2.05 -16.24
C CYS A 197 15.66 -0.90 -16.42
N THR A 198 15.16 0.24 -16.89
CA THR A 198 15.90 1.51 -17.03
C THR A 198 16.06 2.27 -15.71
N HIS A 199 15.61 1.68 -14.58
CA HIS A 199 15.90 2.11 -13.21
C HIS A 199 15.73 3.64 -12.93
N PRO A 200 14.60 4.28 -13.32
CA PRO A 200 14.35 5.69 -13.02
C PRO A 200 14.35 5.99 -11.51
N CYS A 201 14.09 4.96 -10.70
CA CYS A 201 14.16 5.04 -9.24
C CYS A 201 15.58 5.29 -8.70
N GLU A 202 16.62 4.83 -9.40
CA GLU A 202 18.02 5.10 -9.05
C GLU A 202 18.43 6.49 -9.49
N SER A 203 18.01 6.92 -10.69
CA SER A 203 18.27 8.28 -11.18
C SER A 203 17.70 9.36 -10.26
N ALA A 204 16.57 9.09 -9.62
CA ALA A 204 15.93 9.99 -8.64
C ALA A 204 16.33 9.71 -7.18
N CYS A 205 17.32 8.85 -6.93
CA CYS A 205 17.66 8.42 -5.58
C CYS A 205 18.37 9.55 -4.82
N ARG A 206 17.78 10.02 -3.71
CA ARG A 206 18.37 11.06 -2.84
C ARG A 206 19.75 10.72 -2.28
N ARG A 207 20.12 9.43 -2.22
CA ARG A 207 21.48 9.03 -1.83
C ARG A 207 22.53 9.61 -2.79
N GLY A 208 22.15 9.76 -4.07
CA GLY A 208 22.93 10.42 -5.11
C GLY A 208 23.27 11.89 -4.83
N GLU A 209 22.62 12.54 -3.86
CA GLU A 209 22.98 13.90 -3.42
C GLU A 209 24.25 13.92 -2.54
N TRP A 210 24.65 12.77 -2.00
CA TRP A 210 25.81 12.62 -1.10
C TRP A 210 26.93 11.78 -1.72
N ASP A 211 26.58 10.65 -2.36
CA ASP A 211 27.51 9.74 -3.05
C ASP A 211 26.77 9.04 -4.22
N ASP A 212 26.90 7.73 -4.38
CA ASP A 212 26.24 6.98 -5.45
C ASP A 212 24.79 6.58 -5.10
N PRO A 213 23.87 6.58 -6.08
CA PRO A 213 22.56 5.96 -5.93
C PRO A 213 22.66 4.52 -5.44
N LEU A 214 21.68 4.09 -4.64
CA LEU A 214 21.54 2.68 -4.29
C LEU A 214 21.36 1.83 -5.56
N ALA A 215 21.98 0.66 -5.61
CA ALA A 215 21.84 -0.31 -6.69
C ALA A 215 20.48 -1.05 -6.63
N ILE A 216 19.39 -0.29 -6.78
CA ILE A 216 18.00 -0.74 -6.63
C ILE A 216 17.63 -1.88 -7.58
N ARG A 217 18.11 -1.83 -8.82
CA ARG A 217 17.89 -2.85 -9.84
C ARG A 217 18.65 -4.12 -9.51
N GLU A 218 19.92 -4.02 -9.14
CA GLU A 218 20.76 -5.19 -8.81
C GLU A 218 20.31 -5.86 -7.52
N ILE A 219 19.89 -5.11 -6.50
CA ILE A 219 19.31 -5.69 -5.29
C ILE A 219 17.98 -6.39 -5.60
N LYS A 220 17.14 -5.83 -6.46
CA LYS A 220 15.91 -6.50 -6.92
C LYS A 220 16.23 -7.81 -7.64
N ARG A 221 17.26 -7.82 -8.49
CA ARG A 221 17.77 -9.03 -9.15
C ARG A 221 18.23 -10.06 -8.13
N PHE A 222 19.07 -9.65 -7.19
CA PHE A 222 19.59 -10.50 -6.12
C PHE A 222 18.44 -11.15 -5.34
N VAL A 223 17.46 -10.35 -4.89
CA VAL A 223 16.29 -10.85 -4.16
C VAL A 223 15.48 -11.84 -5.00
N ALA A 224 15.21 -11.52 -6.28
CA ALA A 224 14.45 -12.40 -7.16
C ALA A 224 15.17 -13.71 -7.48
N ASP A 225 16.49 -13.69 -7.54
CA ASP A 225 17.33 -14.86 -7.75
C ASP A 225 17.43 -15.70 -6.46
N HIS A 226 17.83 -15.13 -5.33
CA HIS A 226 18.05 -15.87 -4.06
C HIS A 226 16.77 -16.34 -3.37
N ALA A 227 15.70 -15.55 -3.36
CA ALA A 227 14.46 -15.96 -2.69
C ALA A 227 13.76 -17.12 -3.40
N SER A 228 14.17 -17.44 -4.63
CA SER A 228 13.69 -18.60 -5.40
C SER A 228 14.46 -19.88 -5.07
N ASP A 229 15.67 -19.79 -4.54
CA ASP A 229 16.59 -20.92 -4.37
C ASP A 229 16.60 -21.50 -2.93
N ASP A 230 16.21 -20.72 -1.91
CA ASP A 230 16.40 -21.06 -0.48
C ASP A 230 15.12 -21.45 0.32
N ALA A 231 14.09 -22.04 -0.29
CA ALA A 231 12.86 -22.38 0.43
C ALA A 231 12.72 -23.89 0.75
N PRO A 232 13.02 -24.35 1.99
CA PRO A 232 12.69 -25.70 2.48
C PRO A 232 11.17 -25.92 2.65
N ASP A 233 10.41 -24.84 2.74
CA ASP A 233 8.95 -24.83 2.65
C ASP A 233 8.59 -24.17 1.32
N GLY A 234 8.06 -24.95 0.38
CA GLY A 234 7.83 -24.61 -1.04
C GLY A 234 7.11 -23.28 -1.34
N PRO A 235 6.64 -23.07 -2.60
CA PRO A 235 6.03 -21.80 -2.99
C PRO A 235 5.02 -21.36 -1.94
N SER A 236 5.07 -20.08 -1.56
CA SER A 236 4.06 -19.46 -0.68
C SER A 236 2.67 -19.92 -1.11
N PRO A 237 1.73 -20.17 -0.18
CA PRO A 237 0.37 -20.51 -0.55
C PRO A 237 -0.24 -19.31 -1.27
N ALA A 238 0.07 -19.18 -2.56
CA ALA A 238 -0.85 -18.64 -3.53
C ALA A 238 -2.13 -19.44 -3.32
N ALA A 239 -3.25 -18.73 -3.24
CA ALA A 239 -4.56 -19.36 -3.32
C ALA A 239 -4.45 -20.42 -4.41
N GLY A 240 -4.61 -21.70 -4.03
CA GLY A 240 -4.55 -22.80 -5.00
C GLY A 240 -5.48 -22.49 -6.16
N PRO A 241 -5.27 -23.12 -7.34
CA PRO A 241 -6.01 -22.80 -8.55
C PRO A 241 -7.48 -22.58 -8.23
N LEU A 242 -7.96 -21.35 -8.45
CA LEU A 242 -9.35 -21.00 -8.23
C LEU A 242 -10.18 -22.00 -9.03
N ASP A 243 -11.05 -22.73 -8.35
CA ASP A 243 -12.00 -23.58 -9.03
C ASP A 243 -12.79 -22.68 -9.99
N ALA A 244 -12.75 -22.98 -11.29
CA ALA A 244 -13.39 -22.15 -12.30
C ALA A 244 -14.91 -22.02 -12.06
N ALA A 245 -15.51 -22.98 -11.33
CA ALA A 245 -16.88 -22.93 -10.88
C ALA A 245 -17.11 -21.98 -9.68
N ALA A 246 -16.09 -21.71 -8.88
CA ALA A 246 -16.10 -20.75 -7.77
C ALA A 246 -15.62 -19.34 -8.19
N ALA A 247 -14.96 -19.22 -9.34
CA ALA A 247 -14.48 -17.96 -9.87
C ALA A 247 -15.65 -17.07 -10.32
N GLY A 248 -15.63 -15.79 -9.92
CA GLY A 248 -16.73 -14.87 -10.24
C GLY A 248 -16.83 -14.55 -11.73
N TRP A 249 -15.69 -14.43 -12.42
CA TRP A 249 -15.59 -14.01 -13.82
C TRP A 249 -14.52 -14.85 -14.54
N ARG A 250 -14.79 -15.23 -15.79
CA ARG A 250 -13.84 -15.87 -16.70
C ARG A 250 -13.31 -14.85 -17.69
N VAL A 251 -12.00 -14.69 -17.78
CA VAL A 251 -11.37 -13.65 -18.60
C VAL A 251 -10.34 -14.25 -19.56
N ALA A 252 -10.45 -13.92 -20.84
CA ALA A 252 -9.43 -14.24 -21.84
C ALA A 252 -8.44 -13.08 -21.97
N VAL A 253 -7.14 -13.38 -21.93
CA VAL A 253 -6.08 -12.40 -22.20
C VAL A 253 -5.35 -12.81 -23.48
N ILE A 254 -5.34 -11.95 -24.49
CA ILE A 254 -4.70 -12.22 -25.78
C ILE A 254 -3.28 -11.65 -25.76
N GLY A 255 -2.28 -12.52 -25.74
CA GLY A 255 -0.85 -12.20 -25.73
C GLY A 255 -0.21 -12.36 -24.34
N SER A 256 0.95 -13.01 -24.31
CA SER A 256 1.74 -13.28 -23.09
C SER A 256 2.92 -12.31 -22.89
N GLY A 257 2.83 -11.10 -23.45
CA GLY A 257 3.80 -10.03 -23.16
C GLY A 257 3.65 -9.49 -21.72
N PRO A 258 4.51 -8.53 -21.31
CA PRO A 258 4.48 -7.96 -19.96
C PRO A 258 3.09 -7.48 -19.52
N ALA A 259 2.37 -6.81 -20.43
CA ALA A 259 1.02 -6.30 -20.17
C ALA A 259 0.01 -7.43 -19.94
N GLY A 260 0.02 -8.47 -20.78
CA GLY A 260 -0.90 -9.60 -20.67
C GLY A 260 -0.64 -10.44 -19.43
N LEU A 261 0.63 -10.74 -19.15
CA LEU A 261 1.04 -11.46 -17.94
C LEU A 261 0.66 -10.69 -16.66
N THR A 262 0.88 -9.38 -16.63
CA THR A 262 0.48 -8.54 -15.49
C THR A 262 -1.04 -8.50 -15.31
N ALA A 263 -1.79 -8.30 -16.39
CA ALA A 263 -3.24 -8.29 -16.34
C ALA A 263 -3.79 -9.64 -15.84
N ALA A 264 -3.23 -10.75 -16.33
CA ALA A 264 -3.65 -12.09 -15.93
C ALA A 264 -3.39 -12.36 -14.44
N ALA A 265 -2.20 -12.00 -13.95
CA ALA A 265 -1.83 -12.16 -12.54
C ALA A 265 -2.73 -11.33 -11.61
N GLU A 266 -3.01 -10.07 -11.97
CA GLU A 266 -3.89 -9.21 -11.18
C GLU A 266 -5.33 -9.71 -11.15
N LEU A 267 -5.87 -10.16 -12.28
CA LEU A 267 -7.21 -10.74 -12.35
C LEU A 267 -7.32 -12.03 -11.53
N ALA A 268 -6.31 -12.90 -11.60
CA ALA A 268 -6.26 -14.12 -10.80
C ALA A 268 -6.24 -13.82 -9.29
N ARG A 269 -5.44 -12.83 -8.85
CA ARG A 269 -5.44 -12.34 -7.46
C ARG A 269 -6.81 -11.84 -6.97
N HIS A 270 -7.65 -11.37 -7.89
CA HIS A 270 -9.01 -10.89 -7.60
C HIS A 270 -10.09 -11.97 -7.79
N GLY A 271 -9.72 -13.25 -7.92
CA GLY A 271 -10.70 -14.33 -7.97
C GLY A 271 -11.24 -14.65 -9.36
N CYS A 272 -10.62 -14.15 -10.43
CA CYS A 272 -11.04 -14.45 -11.80
C CYS A 272 -10.35 -15.71 -12.34
N ALA A 273 -11.06 -16.51 -13.11
CA ALA A 273 -10.48 -17.59 -13.90
C ALA A 273 -9.90 -17.00 -15.20
N VAL A 274 -8.57 -17.05 -15.37
CA VAL A 274 -7.91 -16.39 -16.49
C VAL A 274 -7.24 -17.39 -17.42
N THR A 275 -7.48 -17.24 -18.72
CA THR A 275 -6.75 -17.96 -19.77
C THR A 275 -6.02 -16.98 -20.68
N VAL A 276 -4.70 -17.12 -20.74
CA VAL A 276 -3.82 -16.36 -21.64
C VAL A 276 -3.64 -17.14 -22.94
N TYR A 277 -3.97 -16.52 -24.07
CA TYR A 277 -3.77 -17.07 -25.40
C TYR A 277 -2.53 -16.46 -26.04
N GLU A 278 -1.49 -17.26 -26.27
CA GLU A 278 -0.24 -16.83 -26.89
C GLU A 278 -0.09 -17.44 -28.28
N LYS A 279 0.26 -16.60 -29.28
CA LYS A 279 0.43 -17.04 -30.66
C LYS A 279 1.72 -17.85 -30.88
N GLU A 280 2.78 -17.51 -30.14
CA GLU A 280 4.09 -18.15 -30.26
C GLU A 280 4.16 -19.44 -29.44
N LYS A 281 5.24 -20.21 -29.60
CA LYS A 281 5.42 -21.53 -28.94
C LYS A 281 5.58 -21.44 -27.43
N GLU A 282 6.10 -20.33 -26.93
CA GLU A 282 6.42 -20.12 -25.52
C GLU A 282 5.95 -18.73 -25.06
N ALA A 283 5.60 -18.64 -23.77
CA ALA A 283 5.12 -17.41 -23.17
C ALA A 283 6.24 -16.39 -22.88
N GLY A 284 5.89 -15.11 -22.89
CA GLY A 284 6.78 -13.99 -22.55
C GLY A 284 6.80 -12.86 -23.58
N GLY A 285 6.18 -13.06 -24.76
CA GLY A 285 6.16 -12.08 -25.83
C GLY A 285 7.56 -11.58 -26.21
N LEU A 286 7.71 -10.28 -26.46
CA LEU A 286 8.99 -9.69 -26.86
C LEU A 286 10.11 -9.86 -25.79
N LEU A 287 9.77 -10.10 -24.52
CA LEU A 287 10.80 -10.43 -23.51
C LEU A 287 11.54 -11.72 -23.86
N ARG A 288 10.85 -12.70 -24.45
CA ARG A 288 11.44 -13.97 -24.89
C ARG A 288 12.04 -13.88 -26.29
N TYR A 289 11.33 -13.22 -27.20
CA TYR A 289 11.63 -13.30 -28.63
C TYR A 289 12.52 -12.17 -29.16
N ALA A 290 12.72 -11.08 -28.41
CA ALA A 290 13.51 -9.93 -28.85
C ALA A 290 14.63 -9.52 -27.89
N VAL A 291 14.48 -9.77 -26.59
CA VAL A 291 15.57 -9.51 -25.63
C VAL A 291 16.53 -10.68 -25.65
N GLY A 292 17.80 -10.44 -25.99
CA GLY A 292 18.81 -11.50 -26.01
C GLY A 292 19.14 -12.05 -24.62
N ASP A 293 19.49 -13.34 -24.57
CA ASP A 293 19.75 -14.10 -23.34
C ASP A 293 20.81 -13.48 -22.43
N TYR A 294 21.80 -12.82 -23.02
CA TYR A 294 22.85 -12.10 -22.27
C TYR A 294 22.30 -10.93 -21.43
N ARG A 295 21.14 -10.36 -21.81
CA ARG A 295 20.43 -9.34 -21.04
C ARG A 295 19.33 -9.93 -20.16
N LEU A 296 18.57 -10.88 -20.68
CA LEU A 296 17.48 -11.53 -19.96
C LEU A 296 17.58 -13.04 -20.14
N PRO A 297 18.24 -13.73 -19.20
CA PRO A 297 18.34 -15.17 -19.26
C PRO A 297 16.97 -15.86 -19.21
N PRO A 298 16.75 -16.93 -20.00
CA PRO A 298 15.45 -17.60 -20.10
C PRO A 298 14.87 -18.09 -18.77
N GLU A 299 15.73 -18.46 -17.81
CA GLU A 299 15.34 -18.91 -16.47
C GLU A 299 14.80 -17.80 -15.58
N ALA A 300 15.27 -16.55 -15.77
CA ALA A 300 14.72 -15.41 -15.05
C ALA A 300 13.27 -15.14 -15.49
N LEU A 301 13.03 -15.17 -16.80
CA LEU A 301 11.67 -15.03 -17.34
C LEU A 301 10.77 -16.20 -16.93
N ARG A 302 11.29 -17.43 -16.93
CA ARG A 302 10.54 -18.63 -16.52
C ARG A 302 10.10 -18.57 -15.06
N ARG A 303 10.94 -18.06 -14.15
CA ARG A 303 10.58 -17.87 -12.73
C ARG A 303 9.39 -16.94 -12.56
N ASP A 304 9.39 -15.82 -13.25
CA ASP A 304 8.28 -14.85 -13.17
C ASP A 304 6.99 -15.43 -13.79
N ILE A 305 7.09 -16.12 -14.93
CA ILE A 305 5.92 -16.80 -15.56
C ILE A 305 5.38 -17.91 -14.66
N GLY A 306 6.24 -18.74 -14.08
CA GLY A 306 5.83 -19.83 -13.19
C GLY A 306 5.13 -19.32 -11.93
N TYR A 307 5.53 -18.16 -11.39
CA TYR A 307 4.77 -17.50 -10.33
C TYR A 307 3.35 -17.14 -10.77
N ILE A 308 3.16 -16.66 -12.00
CA ILE A 308 1.85 -16.29 -12.54
C ILE A 308 0.99 -17.55 -12.77
N GLU A 309 1.57 -18.63 -13.28
CA GLU A 309 0.88 -19.93 -13.41
C GLU A 309 0.45 -20.47 -12.04
N ASN A 310 1.30 -20.31 -11.01
CA ASN A 310 0.98 -20.69 -9.63
C ASN A 310 -0.16 -19.87 -9.00
N LEU A 311 -0.51 -18.71 -9.57
CA LEU A 311 -1.73 -17.97 -9.20
C LEU A 311 -3.01 -18.57 -9.81
N GLY A 312 -2.89 -19.65 -10.60
CA GLY A 312 -4.00 -20.30 -11.28
C GLY A 312 -4.27 -19.77 -12.70
N VAL A 313 -3.35 -19.00 -13.28
CA VAL A 313 -3.47 -18.54 -14.68
C VAL A 313 -3.12 -19.68 -15.63
N ALA A 314 -4.04 -20.02 -16.54
CA ALA A 314 -3.77 -20.96 -17.62
C ALA A 314 -3.15 -20.24 -18.82
N ILE A 315 -2.03 -20.73 -19.36
CA ILE A 315 -1.38 -20.15 -20.53
C ILE A 315 -1.41 -21.17 -21.69
N GLU A 316 -2.16 -20.86 -22.73
CA GLU A 316 -2.26 -21.67 -23.95
C GLU A 316 -1.36 -21.07 -25.05
N THR A 317 -0.21 -21.70 -25.29
CA THR A 317 0.72 -21.31 -26.35
C THR A 317 0.36 -21.93 -27.71
N GLY A 318 0.92 -21.39 -28.80
CA GLY A 318 0.63 -21.84 -30.16
C GLY A 318 -0.82 -21.58 -30.61
N ARG A 319 -1.53 -20.66 -29.94
CA ARG A 319 -2.93 -20.30 -30.19
C ARG A 319 -3.07 -18.86 -30.66
N PRO A 320 -2.82 -18.58 -31.96
CA PRO A 320 -3.02 -17.24 -32.50
C PRO A 320 -4.51 -16.89 -32.50
N VAL A 321 -4.86 -15.80 -31.82
CA VAL A 321 -6.23 -15.24 -31.84
C VAL A 321 -6.32 -14.16 -32.91
N ARG A 322 -7.24 -14.34 -33.86
CA ARG A 322 -7.57 -13.36 -34.90
C ARG A 322 -8.87 -12.66 -34.52
N PRO A 323 -8.86 -11.36 -34.21
CA PRO A 323 -10.05 -10.64 -33.75
C PRO A 323 -11.27 -10.82 -34.65
N GLU A 324 -11.09 -10.88 -35.96
CA GLU A 324 -12.19 -10.96 -36.94
C GLU A 324 -12.93 -12.31 -36.91
N LYS A 325 -12.28 -13.38 -36.46
CA LYS A 325 -12.82 -14.75 -36.49
C LYS A 325 -13.10 -15.29 -35.10
N ASP A 326 -12.22 -14.99 -34.15
CA ASP A 326 -12.17 -15.70 -32.88
C ASP A 326 -12.85 -14.93 -31.75
N LEU A 327 -12.96 -13.60 -31.85
CA LEU A 327 -13.47 -12.74 -30.77
C LEU A 327 -14.90 -13.12 -30.36
N ALA A 328 -15.79 -13.36 -31.32
CA ALA A 328 -17.16 -13.78 -31.05
C ALA A 328 -17.23 -15.14 -30.33
N SER A 329 -16.29 -16.05 -30.63
CA SER A 329 -16.20 -17.34 -29.95
C SER A 329 -15.62 -17.22 -28.54
N LEU A 330 -14.66 -16.31 -28.35
CA LEU A 330 -14.06 -16.04 -27.05
C LEU A 330 -15.07 -15.40 -26.09
N LEU A 331 -15.86 -14.44 -26.57
CA LEU A 331 -16.92 -13.78 -25.79
C LEU A 331 -18.10 -14.72 -25.45
N LYS A 332 -18.23 -15.87 -26.11
CA LYS A 332 -19.17 -16.92 -25.69
C LYS A 332 -18.62 -17.80 -24.57
N LYS A 333 -17.29 -17.90 -24.45
CA LYS A 333 -16.59 -18.75 -23.47
C LYS A 333 -16.15 -17.97 -22.22
N HIS A 334 -15.91 -16.67 -22.37
CA HIS A 334 -15.39 -15.77 -21.34
C HIS A 334 -16.30 -14.56 -21.22
N ASP A 335 -16.37 -14.02 -20.01
CA ASP A 335 -17.20 -12.88 -19.67
C ASP A 335 -16.50 -11.56 -20.06
N ALA A 336 -15.17 -11.56 -20.18
CA ALA A 336 -14.39 -10.44 -20.68
C ALA A 336 -13.16 -10.88 -21.49
N VAL A 337 -12.66 -9.97 -22.33
CA VAL A 337 -11.45 -10.17 -23.14
C VAL A 337 -10.52 -8.96 -23.01
N ILE A 338 -9.24 -9.21 -22.75
CA ILE A 338 -8.16 -8.21 -22.75
C ILE A 338 -7.26 -8.44 -23.96
N ALA A 339 -7.10 -7.44 -24.81
CA ALA A 339 -6.16 -7.47 -25.92
C ALA A 339 -4.80 -6.89 -25.50
N ALA A 340 -3.79 -7.74 -25.37
CA ALA A 340 -2.42 -7.38 -24.98
C ALA A 340 -1.39 -7.91 -26.00
N THR A 341 -1.73 -7.82 -27.29
CA THR A 341 -0.95 -8.43 -28.38
C THR A 341 0.39 -7.75 -28.64
N GLY A 342 0.56 -6.49 -28.23
CA GLY A 342 1.77 -5.70 -28.51
C GLY A 342 1.97 -5.39 -30.00
N ALA A 343 3.12 -4.83 -30.34
CA ALA A 343 3.53 -4.51 -31.71
C ALA A 343 4.62 -5.47 -32.18
N TRP A 344 4.26 -6.36 -33.12
CA TRP A 344 5.17 -7.40 -33.65
C TRP A 344 5.72 -7.08 -35.03
N ARG A 345 5.15 -6.09 -35.69
CA ARG A 345 5.61 -5.64 -37.01
C ARG A 345 6.55 -4.47 -36.80
N ASP A 346 7.63 -4.49 -37.55
CA ASP A 346 8.55 -3.36 -37.58
C ASP A 346 7.86 -2.12 -38.17
N ARG A 347 8.31 -0.94 -37.77
CA ARG A 347 7.90 0.32 -38.40
C ARG A 347 8.57 0.36 -39.76
N ARG A 348 7.78 0.04 -40.80
CA ARG A 348 8.18 0.27 -42.19
C ARG A 348 8.49 1.74 -42.44
#